data_AF-A0A9E4JI79-F1
#
_entry.id   AF-A0A9E4JI79-F1
#
_cell.length_a   1.000
_cell.length_b   1.000
_cell.length_c   1.000
_cell.angle_alpha   90.00
_cell.angle_beta   90.00
_cell.angle_gamma   90.00
#
_symmetry.space_group_name_H-M   'P 1'
#
loop_
_entity.id
_entity.type
_entity.pdbx_description
1 polymer ?
#
loop_
_entity_poly.entity_id
_entity_poly.type
_entity_poly.pdbx_seq_one_letter_code
_entity_poly.pdbx_strand_id
1 'polypeptide(L)'
;MSYGELFSTRLVADEDFEAAVEQATREIETDPDEPEAWFNRGQAQAGLGKLEEAAQDYAHALGLDTSASNLDPAALDDELFEVLRRLALAHRADRDQALSHFQRYQTLLPSGRHVPDVPKWVAHIDGVEAVWVRDQA
;
A
#
# COMPACT_ATOMS: atom_id res chain seq x y z
N MET A 1 25.66 17.50 -11.93
CA MET A 1 24.83 16.48 -11.26
C MET A 1 23.55 16.37 -12.08
N SER A 2 23.27 15.17 -12.60
CA SER A 2 22.33 14.91 -13.69
C SER A 2 20.86 15.02 -13.24
N TYR A 3 20.28 16.22 -13.30
CA TYR A 3 18.84 16.40 -13.10
C TYR A 3 18.01 15.82 -14.26
N GLY A 4 18.60 15.71 -15.46
CA GLY A 4 17.91 15.24 -16.67
C GLY A 4 17.61 13.74 -16.67
N GLU A 5 18.54 12.89 -16.25
CA GLU A 5 18.32 11.43 -16.22
C GLU A 5 17.29 11.05 -15.16
N LEU A 6 17.38 11.61 -13.94
CA LEU A 6 16.41 11.35 -12.87
C LEU A 6 15.00 11.84 -13.22
N PHE A 7 14.89 13.03 -13.86
CA PHE A 7 13.61 13.56 -14.30
C PHE A 7 13.01 12.73 -15.44
N SER A 8 13.82 12.32 -16.42
CA SER A 8 13.35 11.48 -17.53
C SER A 8 12.90 10.10 -17.05
N THR A 9 13.65 9.43 -16.17
CA THR A 9 13.24 8.14 -15.61
C THR A 9 11.96 8.26 -14.79
N ARG A 10 11.82 9.35 -14.02
CA ARG A 10 10.60 9.60 -13.24
C ARG A 10 9.39 9.81 -14.15
N LEU A 11 9.52 10.63 -15.18
CA LEU A 11 8.42 10.91 -16.11
C LEU A 11 7.98 9.63 -16.84
N VAL A 12 8.94 8.82 -17.31
CA VAL A 12 8.63 7.54 -17.96
C VAL A 12 7.91 6.60 -16.98
N ALA A 13 8.36 6.53 -15.72
CA ALA A 13 7.69 5.72 -14.71
C ALA A 13 6.28 6.22 -14.40
N ASP A 14 6.08 7.54 -14.28
CA ASP A 14 4.76 8.13 -14.05
C ASP A 14 3.81 7.81 -15.23
N GLU A 15 4.28 7.96 -16.48
CA GLU A 15 3.53 7.59 -17.69
C GLU A 15 3.17 6.09 -17.71
N ASP A 16 4.11 5.22 -17.34
CA ASP A 16 3.90 3.76 -17.26
C ASP A 16 2.86 3.41 -16.18
N PHE A 17 2.91 4.07 -15.02
CA PHE A 17 1.92 3.86 -13.96
C PHE A 17 0.54 4.39 -14.34
N GLU A 18 0.46 5.54 -15.01
CA GLU A 18 -0.80 6.10 -15.49
C GLU A 18 -1.47 5.18 -16.52
N ALA A 19 -0.68 4.64 -17.44
CA ALA A 19 -1.16 3.64 -18.39
C ALA A 19 -1.61 2.36 -17.69
N ALA A 20 -0.88 1.88 -16.67
CA ALA A 20 -1.27 0.72 -15.88
C ALA A 20 -2.58 0.95 -15.11
N VAL A 21 -2.80 2.14 -14.55
CA VAL A 21 -4.08 2.50 -13.91
C VAL A 21 -5.22 2.45 -14.92
N GLU A 22 -5.01 3.00 -16.12
CA GLU A 22 -6.04 3.00 -17.15
C GLU A 22 -6.38 1.57 -17.62
N GLN A 23 -5.36 0.74 -17.85
CA GLN A 23 -5.56 -0.66 -18.24
C GLN A 23 -6.33 -1.43 -17.16
N ALA A 24 -5.88 -1.36 -15.91
CA ALA A 24 -6.53 -2.04 -14.80
C ALA A 24 -7.96 -1.54 -14.57
N THR A 25 -8.23 -0.24 -14.83
CA THR A 25 -9.59 0.30 -14.78
C THR A 25 -10.50 -0.34 -15.84
N ARG A 26 -10.02 -0.53 -17.06
CA ARG A 26 -10.79 -1.23 -18.11
C ARG A 26 -11.00 -2.70 -17.79
N GLU A 27 -10.03 -3.35 -17.14
CA GLU A 27 -10.16 -4.73 -16.65
C GLU A 27 -11.27 -4.81 -15.60
N ILE A 28 -11.28 -3.91 -14.62
CA ILE A 28 -12.33 -3.80 -13.59
C ILE A 28 -13.72 -3.52 -14.22
N GLU A 29 -13.80 -2.68 -15.26
CA GLU A 29 -15.06 -2.43 -15.97
C GLU A 29 -15.59 -3.68 -16.70
N THR A 30 -14.68 -4.57 -17.11
CA THR A 30 -15.01 -5.80 -17.83
C THR A 30 -15.36 -6.94 -16.86
N ASP A 31 -14.54 -7.10 -15.82
CA ASP A 31 -14.71 -8.07 -14.75
C ASP A 31 -14.41 -7.41 -13.39
N PRO A 32 -15.44 -6.89 -12.71
CA PRO A 32 -15.26 -6.22 -11.42
C PRO A 32 -14.93 -7.20 -10.27
N ASP A 33 -15.11 -8.50 -10.48
CA ASP A 33 -14.86 -9.53 -9.48
C ASP A 33 -13.44 -10.12 -9.60
N GLU A 34 -12.63 -9.66 -10.57
CA GLU A 34 -11.23 -10.06 -10.74
C GLU A 34 -10.31 -9.31 -9.75
N PRO A 35 -9.81 -9.95 -8.68
CA PRO A 35 -9.00 -9.28 -7.67
C PRO A 35 -7.64 -8.80 -8.20
N GLU A 36 -7.07 -9.45 -9.22
CA GLU A 36 -5.79 -9.05 -9.80
C GLU A 36 -5.87 -7.65 -10.44
N ALA A 37 -7.01 -7.31 -11.07
CA ALA A 37 -7.21 -6.00 -11.68
C ALA A 37 -7.21 -4.88 -10.62
N TRP A 38 -7.89 -5.08 -9.49
CA TRP A 38 -7.87 -4.16 -8.35
C TRP A 38 -6.46 -4.05 -7.74
N PHE A 39 -5.77 -5.17 -7.55
CA PHE A 39 -4.40 -5.19 -7.04
C PHE A 39 -3.43 -4.42 -7.96
N ASN A 40 -3.51 -4.65 -9.26
CA ASN A 40 -2.67 -3.97 -10.25
C ASN A 40 -2.92 -2.47 -10.28
N ARG A 41 -4.19 -2.05 -10.18
CA ARG A 41 -4.53 -0.63 -10.09
C ARG A 41 -3.98 0.00 -8.81
N GLY A 42 -4.07 -0.71 -7.68
CA GLY A 42 -3.51 -0.27 -6.40
C GLY A 42 -1.99 -0.07 -6.46
N GLN A 43 -1.24 -1.01 -7.05
CA GLN A 43 0.21 -0.89 -7.22
C GLN A 43 0.59 0.32 -8.07
N ALA A 44 -0.09 0.52 -9.19
CA ALA A 44 0.16 1.64 -10.08
C ALA A 44 -0.17 2.99 -9.40
N GLN A 45 -1.28 3.07 -8.65
CA GLN A 45 -1.63 4.24 -7.85
C GLN A 45 -0.60 4.51 -6.74
N ALA A 46 -0.09 3.48 -6.07
CA ALA A 46 0.95 3.62 -5.06
C ALA A 46 2.27 4.16 -5.65
N GLY A 47 2.60 3.75 -6.89
CA GLY A 47 3.71 4.27 -7.69
C GLY A 47 3.57 5.77 -7.99
N LEU A 48 2.34 6.21 -8.30
CA LEU A 48 1.99 7.62 -8.50
C LEU A 48 1.88 8.43 -7.20
N GLY A 49 2.03 7.80 -6.04
CA GLY A 49 1.85 8.44 -4.73
C GLY A 49 0.40 8.69 -4.33
N LYS A 50 -0.57 8.12 -5.06
CA LYS A 50 -2.01 8.12 -4.76
C LYS A 50 -2.32 7.02 -3.73
N LEU A 51 -1.76 7.19 -2.53
CA LEU A 51 -1.73 6.11 -1.52
C LEU A 51 -3.10 5.77 -0.94
N GLU A 52 -4.00 6.75 -0.87
CA GLU A 52 -5.34 6.53 -0.32
C GLU A 52 -6.19 5.72 -1.29
N GLU A 53 -6.11 6.05 -2.58
CA GLU A 53 -6.71 5.28 -3.66
C GLU A 53 -6.15 3.85 -3.70
N ALA A 54 -4.82 3.70 -3.60
CA ALA A 54 -4.18 2.39 -3.59
C ALA A 54 -4.67 1.52 -2.42
N ALA A 55 -4.78 2.11 -1.23
CA ALA A 55 -5.29 1.42 -0.05
C ALA A 55 -6.78 1.02 -0.18
N GLN A 56 -7.58 1.75 -0.96
CA GLN A 56 -8.95 1.37 -1.28
C GLN A 56 -8.96 0.18 -2.24
N ASP A 57 -8.15 0.23 -3.29
CA ASP A 57 -8.07 -0.85 -4.29
C ASP A 57 -7.58 -2.17 -3.67
N TYR A 58 -6.55 -2.13 -2.82
CA TYR A 58 -6.11 -3.32 -2.08
C TYR A 58 -7.17 -3.85 -1.11
N ALA A 59 -7.92 -2.95 -0.44
CA ALA A 59 -9.01 -3.37 0.44
C ALA A 59 -10.17 -4.02 -0.34
N HIS A 60 -10.45 -3.54 -1.55
CA HIS A 60 -11.41 -4.16 -2.46
C HIS A 60 -10.93 -5.54 -2.90
N ALA A 61 -9.69 -5.67 -3.38
CA ALA A 61 -9.11 -6.95 -3.77
C ALA A 61 -9.13 -7.99 -2.63
N LEU A 62 -8.86 -7.58 -1.39
CA LEU A 62 -8.95 -8.43 -0.20
C LEU A 62 -10.38 -8.90 0.11
N GLY A 63 -11.40 -8.15 -0.32
CA GLY A 63 -12.80 -8.50 -0.15
C GLY A 63 -13.35 -9.46 -1.21
N LEU A 64 -12.59 -9.69 -2.28
CA LEU A 64 -12.94 -10.58 -3.38
C LEU A 64 -12.39 -11.99 -3.15
N ASP A 65 -12.90 -12.95 -3.91
CA ASP A 65 -12.41 -14.34 -3.87
C ASP A 65 -11.12 -14.47 -4.66
N THR A 66 -9.99 -14.55 -3.96
CA THR A 66 -8.67 -14.74 -4.57
C THR A 66 -8.32 -16.20 -4.81
N SER A 67 -9.21 -17.16 -4.48
CA SER A 67 -8.91 -18.59 -4.61
C SER A 67 -8.85 -19.06 -6.07
N ALA A 68 -9.55 -18.35 -6.96
CA ALA A 68 -9.58 -18.62 -8.39
C ALA A 68 -8.57 -17.80 -9.19
N SER A 69 -7.99 -16.75 -8.60
CA SER A 69 -6.98 -15.90 -9.26
C SER A 69 -5.55 -16.36 -8.91
N ASN A 70 -4.56 -15.80 -9.61
CA ASN A 70 -3.14 -16.04 -9.30
C ASN A 70 -2.61 -15.09 -8.20
N LEU A 71 -3.49 -14.29 -7.58
CA LEU A 71 -3.10 -13.29 -6.61
C LEU A 71 -2.74 -13.95 -5.27
N ASP A 72 -1.51 -13.74 -4.82
CA ASP A 72 -1.08 -14.17 -3.50
C ASP A 72 -1.68 -13.24 -2.42
N PRO A 73 -2.51 -13.74 -1.49
CA PRO A 73 -3.05 -12.92 -0.40
C PRO A 73 -1.95 -12.29 0.48
N ALA A 74 -0.77 -12.91 0.56
CA ALA A 74 0.37 -12.34 1.28
C ALA A 74 0.93 -11.09 0.59
N ALA A 75 0.83 -11.00 -0.74
CA ALA A 75 1.21 -9.80 -1.48
C ALA A 75 0.26 -8.63 -1.19
N LEU A 76 -1.05 -8.90 -1.11
CA LEU A 76 -2.04 -7.90 -0.69
C LEU A 76 -1.78 -7.39 0.74
N ASP A 77 -1.43 -8.29 1.66
CA ASP A 77 -1.06 -7.93 3.04
C ASP A 77 0.17 -7.01 3.07
N ASP A 78 1.25 -7.40 2.37
CA ASP A 78 2.49 -6.62 2.27
C ASP A 78 2.25 -5.21 1.69
N GLU A 79 1.57 -5.15 0.55
CA GLU A 79 1.31 -3.91 -0.17
C GLU A 79 0.39 -2.98 0.63
N LEU A 80 -0.71 -3.50 1.17
CA LEU A 80 -1.64 -2.73 2.00
C LEU A 80 -0.94 -2.15 3.23
N PHE A 81 -0.12 -2.95 3.92
CA PHE A 81 0.63 -2.48 5.07
C PHE A 81 1.61 -1.37 4.68
N GLU A 82 2.30 -1.50 3.54
CA GLU A 82 3.22 -0.48 3.05
C GLU A 82 2.52 0.86 2.81
N VAL A 83 1.41 0.87 2.05
CA VAL A 83 0.70 2.12 1.74
C VAL A 83 0.11 2.76 2.98
N LEU A 84 -0.50 1.99 3.89
CA LEU A 84 -1.07 2.51 5.13
C LEU A 84 0.02 3.04 6.08
N ARG A 85 1.18 2.40 6.13
CA ARG A 85 2.34 2.91 6.87
C ARG A 85 2.85 4.22 6.28
N ARG A 86 2.94 4.33 4.94
CA ARG A 86 3.37 5.56 4.26
C ARG A 86 2.40 6.71 4.52
N LEU A 87 1.10 6.45 4.47
CA LEU A 87 0.05 7.39 4.87
C LEU A 87 0.21 7.81 6.34
N ALA A 88 0.38 6.86 7.25
CA ALA A 88 0.61 7.16 8.67
C ALA A 88 1.81 8.09 8.89
N LEU A 89 2.93 7.84 8.19
CA LEU A 89 4.13 8.68 8.27
C LEU A 89 3.95 10.08 7.64
N ALA A 90 3.09 10.20 6.62
CA ALA A 90 2.71 11.49 6.03
C ALA A 90 1.85 12.30 7.01
N HIS A 91 0.98 11.63 7.76
CA HIS A 91 0.12 12.23 8.78
C HIS A 91 0.76 12.32 10.17
N ARG A 92 2.07 12.05 10.34
CA ARG A 92 2.72 11.98 11.67
C ARG A 92 2.56 13.21 12.58
N ALA A 93 2.23 14.38 12.02
CA ALA A 93 1.95 15.59 12.79
C ALA A 93 0.56 15.55 13.46
N ASP A 94 -0.38 14.81 12.88
CA ASP A 94 -1.69 14.48 13.42
C ASP A 94 -1.68 13.01 13.84
N ARG A 95 -1.39 12.80 15.13
CA ARG A 95 -1.27 11.46 15.71
C ARG A 95 -2.51 10.61 15.46
N ASP A 96 -3.71 11.16 15.60
CA ASP A 96 -4.94 10.38 15.51
C ASP A 96 -5.19 9.94 14.07
N GLN A 97 -4.93 10.81 13.09
CA GLN A 97 -4.95 10.42 11.68
C GLN A 97 -3.90 9.34 11.39
N ALA A 98 -2.68 9.51 11.88
CA ALA A 98 -1.61 8.55 11.66
C ALA A 98 -1.97 7.15 12.22
N LEU A 99 -2.56 7.09 13.41
CA LEU A 99 -2.99 5.83 14.01
C LEU A 99 -4.22 5.21 13.33
N SER A 100 -5.09 6.03 12.75
CA SER A 100 -6.27 5.53 12.04
C SER A 100 -5.90 4.60 10.87
N HIS A 101 -4.75 4.84 10.22
CA HIS A 101 -4.27 3.97 9.14
C HIS A 101 -3.86 2.58 9.65
N PHE A 102 -3.22 2.49 10.83
CA PHE A 102 -2.90 1.20 11.44
C PHE A 102 -4.14 0.48 11.97
N GLN A 103 -5.11 1.22 12.52
CA GLN A 103 -6.39 0.66 12.92
C GLN A 103 -7.15 0.10 11.71
N ARG A 104 -7.11 0.80 10.57
CA ARG A 104 -7.68 0.31 9.30
C ARG A 104 -7.00 -0.98 8.86
N TYR A 105 -5.67 -1.06 8.88
CA TYR A 105 -4.94 -2.30 8.57
C TYR A 105 -5.39 -3.47 9.45
N GLN A 106 -5.41 -3.28 10.78
CA GLN A 106 -5.82 -4.31 11.73
C GLN A 106 -7.30 -4.71 11.60
N THR A 107 -8.15 -3.82 11.09
CA THR A 107 -9.56 -4.11 10.82
C THR A 107 -9.73 -4.97 9.57
N LEU A 108 -8.96 -4.66 8.51
CA LEU A 108 -8.98 -5.42 7.25
C LEU A 108 -8.29 -6.78 7.40
N LEU A 109 -7.19 -6.82 8.13
CA LEU A 109 -6.35 -8.00 8.34
C LEU A 109 -6.02 -8.18 9.83
N PRO A 110 -6.97 -8.64 10.66
CA PRO A 110 -6.75 -8.83 12.10
C PRO A 110 -5.70 -9.89 12.42
N SER A 111 -5.47 -10.82 11.49
CA SER A 111 -4.42 -11.84 11.55
C SER A 111 -3.34 -11.62 10.49
N GLY A 112 -3.22 -10.39 9.96
CA GLY A 112 -2.19 -10.03 8.98
C GLY A 112 -0.78 -10.17 9.54
N ARG A 113 0.18 -10.45 8.66
CA ARG A 113 1.57 -10.75 9.04
C ARG A 113 2.29 -9.57 9.70
N HIS A 114 1.85 -8.33 9.43
CA HIS A 114 2.44 -7.11 10.00
C HIS A 114 1.72 -6.62 11.25
N VAL A 115 0.66 -7.30 11.70
CA VAL A 115 -0.02 -6.96 12.97
C VAL A 115 0.94 -6.90 14.16
N PRO A 116 1.92 -7.84 14.32
CA PRO A 116 2.93 -7.74 15.38
C PRO A 116 3.88 -6.54 15.26
N ASP A 117 3.99 -5.92 14.09
CA ASP A 117 4.86 -4.76 13.86
C ASP A 117 4.16 -3.43 14.11
N VAL A 118 2.83 -3.38 14.08
CA VAL A 118 2.03 -2.16 14.34
C VAL A 118 2.46 -1.44 15.62
N PRO A 119 2.63 -2.09 16.79
CA PRO A 119 3.06 -1.40 18.01
C PRO A 119 4.41 -0.68 17.89
N LYS A 120 5.34 -1.22 17.08
CA LYS A 120 6.65 -0.59 16.83
C LYS A 120 6.48 0.72 16.05
N TRP A 121 5.60 0.73 15.06
CA TRP A 121 5.27 1.94 14.28
C TRP A 121 4.50 2.98 15.09
N VAL A 122 3.59 2.54 15.96
CA VAL A 122 2.90 3.42 16.90
C VAL A 122 3.90 4.12 17.83
N ALA A 123 4.82 3.37 18.44
CA ALA A 123 5.86 3.94 19.29
C ALA A 123 6.74 4.95 18.53
N HIS A 124 7.07 4.64 17.27
CA HIS A 124 7.81 5.55 16.40
C HIS A 124 7.06 6.87 16.14
N ILE A 125 5.76 6.82 15.85
CA ILE A 125 4.92 8.03 15.68
C ILE A 125 4.84 8.83 16.97
N ASP A 126 4.74 8.14 18.11
CA ASP A 126 4.69 8.76 19.44
C ASP A 126 6.03 9.40 19.87
N GLY A 127 7.07 9.30 19.03
CA GLY A 127 8.40 9.82 19.34
C GLY A 127 9.10 9.07 20.48
N VAL A 128 8.60 7.87 20.82
CA VAL A 128 9.26 6.97 21.75
C VAL A 128 10.40 6.32 20.99
N GLU A 129 11.65 6.58 21.39
CA GLU A 129 12.81 5.86 20.88
C GLU A 129 12.69 4.38 21.29
N ALA A 130 11.99 3.58 20.49
CA ALA A 130 12.18 2.15 20.49
C ALA A 130 13.63 1.92 20.04
N VAL A 131 14.48 1.46 20.96
CA VAL A 131 15.84 1.02 20.63
C VAL A 131 15.68 -0.07 19.57
N TRP A 132 15.97 0.28 18.31
CA TRP A 132 15.98 -0.65 17.18
C TRP A 132 17.17 -1.57 17.34
N VAL A 133 17.04 -2.59 18.19
CA VAL A 133 17.93 -3.74 18.12
C VAL A 133 17.58 -4.43 16.80
N ARG A 134 18.41 -4.20 15.79
CA ARG A 134 18.45 -5.10 14.63
C ARG A 134 18.91 -6.43 15.20
N ASP A 135 17.97 -7.32 15.52
CA ASP A 135 18.32 -8.73 15.67
C ASP A 135 18.73 -9.21 14.27
N GLN A 136 20.04 -9.17 14.03
CA GLN A 136 20.66 -10.05 13.07
C GLN A 136 20.90 -11.37 13.77
N ALA A 137 20.13 -12.38 13.40
CA ALA A 137 20.45 -13.79 13.61
C ALA A 137 20.09 -14.57 12.35
#